data_AF-A0A7S2Q9U2-F1
#
_entry.id   AF-A0A7S2Q9U2-F1
#
_cell.length_a   1.000
_cell.length_b   1.000
_cell.length_c   1.000
_cell.angle_alpha   90.00
_cell.angle_beta   90.00
_cell.angle_gamma   90.00
#
_symmetry.space_group_name_H-M   'P 1'
#
loop_
_entity.id
_entity.type
_entity.pdbx_description
1 polymer ?
#
loop_
_entity_poly.entity_id
_entity_poly.type
_entity_poly.pdbx_seq_one_letter_code
_entity_poly.pdbx_strand_id
1 'polypeptide(L)'
;SYWKPAAQAAHKPHCGGAHADRPPTLEIWQLGEPTDPSMGVKDWVQAYGLDEWMEKLLRMLTDRERADVLGLQLQHMRTGSSPEKILLCRILDTVPLVRRLEVFCALNGVRANIAEVLASEHPRIQEDVMEWPRGCKLTDTRNPNGVV
;
A
#
# COMPACT_ATOMS: atom_id res chain seq x y z
N SER A 1 58.19 23.33 25.13
CA SER A 1 56.83 23.72 24.71
C SER A 1 56.60 25.18 25.03
N TYR A 2 56.71 26.09 24.06
CA TYR A 2 56.27 27.48 24.20
C TYR A 2 56.01 28.09 22.81
N TRP A 3 54.73 28.28 22.48
CA TRP A 3 54.25 29.23 21.46
C TRP A 3 52.76 29.54 21.76
N LYS A 4 52.42 30.83 21.77
CA LYS A 4 51.08 31.49 21.78
C LYS A 4 50.90 32.14 20.37
N PRO A 5 49.78 32.78 19.94
CA PRO A 5 48.36 32.84 20.34
C PRO A 5 47.37 32.87 19.12
N ALA A 6 46.06 33.11 19.35
CA ALA A 6 45.10 33.96 18.58
C ALA A 6 43.66 33.65 19.04
N ALA A 7 42.93 34.53 19.74
CA ALA A 7 42.25 35.76 19.29
C ALA A 7 40.96 35.53 18.47
N GLN A 8 39.83 35.71 19.16
CA GLN A 8 38.55 36.35 18.77
C GLN A 8 37.78 35.89 17.52
N ALA A 9 36.52 35.48 17.73
CA ALA A 9 35.38 35.99 16.97
C ALA A 9 34.08 35.88 17.79
N ALA A 10 33.29 36.93 17.72
CA ALA A 10 32.07 37.17 18.48
C ALA A 10 30.86 36.45 17.87
N HIS A 11 29.89 36.05 18.71
CA HIS A 11 28.48 36.00 18.30
C HIS A 11 27.56 36.26 19.50
N LYS A 12 26.84 37.39 19.46
CA LYS A 12 25.64 37.63 20.26
C LYS A 12 24.50 36.75 19.71
N PRO A 13 23.68 36.10 20.54
CA PRO A 13 22.38 35.62 20.12
C PRO A 13 21.34 36.71 20.40
N HIS A 14 20.87 37.38 19.35
CA HIS A 14 19.64 38.17 19.42
C HIS A 14 18.88 38.10 18.10
N CYS A 15 18.07 37.06 17.97
CA CYS A 15 16.82 37.01 17.20
C CYS A 15 15.88 36.18 18.09
N GLY A 16 14.90 36.78 18.73
CA GLY A 16 13.63 37.07 18.07
C GLY A 16 12.67 35.94 18.44
N GLY A 17 12.14 36.00 19.66
CA GLY A 17 11.04 35.14 20.07
C GLY A 17 9.76 35.50 19.32
N ALA A 18 8.84 34.53 19.32
CA ALA A 18 7.47 34.58 18.81
C ALA A 18 7.29 34.41 17.30
N HIS A 19 7.43 33.18 16.82
CA HIS A 19 6.37 32.60 16.01
C HIS A 19 6.02 31.24 16.60
N ALA A 20 4.79 31.16 17.10
CA ALA A 20 4.23 29.99 17.75
C ALA A 20 4.38 28.74 16.88
N ASP A 21 4.80 27.66 17.54
CA ASP A 21 4.49 26.29 17.19
C ASP A 21 3.09 26.18 16.55
N ARG A 22 3.05 26.03 15.24
CA ARG A 22 1.98 25.29 14.61
C ARG A 22 2.62 24.04 14.01
N PRO A 23 2.47 22.84 14.61
CA PRO A 23 2.82 21.63 13.91
C PRO A 23 2.07 21.61 12.57
N PRO A 24 2.63 20.99 11.51
CA PRO A 24 1.89 20.78 10.28
C PRO A 24 0.59 20.09 10.67
N THR A 25 -0.53 20.74 10.36
CA THR A 25 -1.87 20.20 10.57
C THR A 25 -1.85 18.77 10.05
N LEU A 26 -1.85 17.81 10.98
CA LEU A 26 -2.10 16.42 10.68
C LEU A 26 -3.49 16.43 10.06
N GLU A 27 -3.58 16.35 8.74
CA GLU A 27 -4.80 15.91 8.08
C GLU A 27 -5.05 14.51 8.61
N ILE A 28 -5.78 14.46 9.72
CA ILE A 28 -6.52 13.30 10.15
C ILE A 28 -7.43 13.05 8.96
N TRP A 29 -7.11 12.03 8.18
CA TRP A 29 -8.04 11.45 7.23
C TRP A 29 -9.27 11.03 8.06
N GLN A 30 -10.24 11.94 8.20
CA GLN A 30 -11.56 11.64 8.74
C GLN A 30 -12.26 10.82 7.66
N LEU A 31 -11.77 9.59 7.49
CA LEU A 31 -12.49 8.56 6.77
C LEU A 31 -13.80 8.40 7.52
N GLY A 32 -14.89 8.67 6.81
CA GLY A 32 -16.21 8.83 7.38
C GLY A 32 -16.68 7.65 8.22
N GLU A 33 -17.85 7.87 8.81
CA GLU A 33 -18.69 6.92 9.55
C GLU A 33 -18.56 5.45 9.09
N PRO A 34 -18.77 4.48 10.00
CA PRO A 34 -18.76 3.05 9.70
C PRO A 34 -19.35 2.75 8.32
N THR A 35 -18.53 2.25 7.40
CA THR A 35 -19.01 1.96 6.05
C THR A 35 -20.10 0.90 6.16
N ASP A 36 -21.29 1.24 5.68
CA ASP A 36 -22.43 0.34 5.66
C ASP A 36 -22.00 -0.98 4.99
N PRO A 37 -22.18 -2.16 5.62
CA PRO A 37 -21.87 -3.44 5.00
C PRO A 37 -22.68 -3.70 3.71
N SER A 38 -23.73 -2.90 3.42
CA SER A 38 -24.41 -2.92 2.12
C SER A 38 -23.77 -2.05 1.05
N MET A 39 -22.71 -1.30 1.37
CA MET A 39 -22.01 -0.44 0.42
C MET A 39 -21.31 -1.31 -0.65
N GLY A 40 -21.57 -1.00 -1.92
CA GLY A 40 -20.93 -1.71 -3.02
C GLY A 40 -19.41 -1.51 -3.03
N VAL A 41 -18.67 -2.47 -3.57
CA VAL A 41 -17.19 -2.43 -3.67
C VAL A 41 -16.69 -1.13 -4.31
N LYS A 42 -17.39 -0.65 -5.34
CA LYS A 42 -17.05 0.59 -6.05
C LYS A 42 -17.21 1.81 -5.16
N ASP A 43 -18.33 1.91 -4.44
CA ASP A 43 -18.61 3.04 -3.54
C ASP A 43 -17.63 3.05 -2.37
N TRP A 44 -17.25 1.87 -1.87
CA TRP A 44 -16.22 1.71 -0.85
C TRP A 44 -14.86 2.20 -1.36
N VAL A 45 -14.40 1.72 -2.52
CA VAL A 45 -13.14 2.16 -3.15
C VAL A 45 -13.09 3.69 -3.30
N GLN A 46 -14.19 4.30 -3.76
CA GLN A 46 -14.30 5.75 -3.92
C GLN A 46 -14.28 6.49 -2.58
N ALA A 47 -14.99 5.98 -1.56
CA ALA A 47 -15.03 6.59 -0.23
C ALA A 47 -13.66 6.64 0.45
N TYR A 48 -12.79 5.68 0.16
CA TYR A 48 -11.42 5.60 0.69
C TYR A 48 -10.35 6.19 -0.25
N GLY A 49 -10.75 6.78 -1.39
CA GLY A 49 -9.83 7.39 -2.36
C GLY A 49 -8.85 6.40 -2.99
N LEU A 50 -9.28 5.15 -3.16
CA LEU A 50 -8.48 4.08 -3.74
C LEU A 50 -8.57 4.08 -5.27
N ASP A 51 -7.51 3.59 -5.91
CA ASP A 51 -7.48 3.44 -7.36
C ASP A 51 -8.48 2.41 -7.91
N GLU A 52 -8.90 2.58 -9.17
CA GLU A 52 -9.81 1.66 -9.88
C GLU A 52 -9.31 0.21 -9.92
N TRP A 53 -7.99 0.00 -9.96
CA TRP A 53 -7.45 -1.37 -9.97
C TRP A 53 -7.69 -2.10 -8.66
N MET A 54 -7.87 -1.38 -7.53
CA MET A 54 -8.29 -1.98 -6.26
C MET A 54 -9.73 -2.46 -6.32
N GLU A 55 -10.62 -1.75 -7.02
CA GLU A 55 -11.97 -2.24 -7.28
C GLU A 55 -11.92 -3.57 -8.04
N LYS A 56 -11.12 -3.64 -9.10
CA LYS A 56 -10.93 -4.86 -9.89
C LYS A 56 -10.38 -6.01 -9.04
N LEU A 57 -9.38 -5.74 -8.20
CA LEU A 57 -8.81 -6.72 -7.28
C LEU A 57 -9.87 -7.25 -6.30
N LEU A 58 -10.62 -6.36 -5.64
CA LEU A 58 -11.63 -6.75 -4.67
C LEU A 58 -12.77 -7.55 -5.30
N ARG A 59 -13.14 -7.26 -6.55
CA ARG A 59 -14.11 -8.04 -7.32
C ARG A 59 -13.61 -9.45 -7.69
N MET A 60 -12.29 -9.68 -7.70
CA MET A 60 -11.71 -11.01 -7.92
C MET A 60 -11.72 -11.86 -6.64
N LEU A 61 -11.91 -11.28 -5.46
CA LEU A 61 -12.06 -12.02 -4.21
C LEU A 61 -13.46 -12.63 -4.11
N THR A 62 -13.56 -13.79 -3.46
CA THR A 62 -14.86 -14.36 -3.10
C THR A 62 -15.61 -13.43 -2.14
N ASP A 63 -16.93 -13.58 -2.06
CA ASP A 63 -17.75 -12.73 -1.17
C ASP A 63 -17.31 -12.83 0.29
N ARG A 64 -16.86 -14.03 0.71
CA ARG A 64 -16.33 -14.28 2.04
C ARG A 64 -14.99 -13.56 2.27
N GLU A 65 -14.02 -13.76 1.38
CA GLU A 65 -12.71 -13.10 1.48
C GLU A 65 -12.86 -11.58 1.44
N ARG A 66 -13.74 -11.08 0.58
CA ARG A 66 -14.04 -9.66 0.48
C ARG A 66 -14.68 -9.15 1.77
N ALA A 67 -15.62 -9.88 2.37
CA ALA A 67 -16.17 -9.51 3.68
C ALA A 67 -15.10 -9.54 4.79
N ASP A 68 -14.16 -10.50 4.78
CA ASP A 68 -13.07 -10.59 5.76
C ASP A 68 -12.02 -9.48 5.60
N VAL A 69 -11.85 -8.98 4.37
CA VAL A 69 -10.98 -7.84 4.02
C VAL A 69 -11.65 -6.51 4.35
N LEU A 70 -12.93 -6.34 3.99
CA LEU A 70 -13.68 -5.08 4.15
C LEU A 70 -14.33 -4.92 5.55
N GLY A 71 -14.51 -6.01 6.29
CA GLY A 71 -15.19 -6.01 7.59
C GLY A 71 -14.40 -5.35 8.72
N LEU A 72 -13.13 -5.00 8.49
CA LEU A 72 -12.33 -4.23 9.44
C LEU A 72 -12.35 -2.76 9.06
N GLN A 73 -12.85 -1.96 10.01
CA GLN A 73 -12.79 -0.53 9.90
C GLN A 73 -11.33 -0.09 9.76
N LEU A 74 -11.04 0.51 8.61
CA LEU A 74 -9.77 1.18 8.36
C LEU A 74 -9.53 2.39 9.30
N GLN A 75 -10.41 2.64 10.27
CA GLN A 75 -10.42 3.79 11.17
C GLN A 75 -9.23 3.84 12.15
N HIS A 76 -8.51 2.73 12.36
CA HIS A 76 -7.31 2.68 13.21
C HIS A 76 -6.01 2.89 12.44
N MET A 77 -6.04 3.62 11.32
CA MET A 77 -4.85 3.94 10.54
C MET A 77 -3.79 4.64 11.40
N ARG A 78 -2.62 4.00 11.54
CA ARG A 78 -1.41 4.72 11.94
C ARG A 78 -1.11 5.77 10.89
N THR A 79 -0.98 7.02 11.33
CA THR A 79 -0.67 8.17 10.50
C THR A 79 0.56 7.86 9.63
N GLY A 80 0.36 7.77 8.31
CA GLY A 80 1.44 7.55 7.33
C GLY A 80 1.45 6.23 6.56
N SER A 81 0.47 5.33 6.74
CA SER A 81 0.30 4.16 5.85
C SER A 81 -0.73 4.46 4.77
N SER A 82 -0.42 4.13 3.50
CA SER A 82 -1.41 4.26 2.43
C SER A 82 -2.56 3.26 2.63
N PRO A 83 -3.83 3.67 2.46
CA PRO A 83 -4.99 2.79 2.53
C PRO A 83 -4.84 1.54 1.66
N GLU A 84 -4.23 1.71 0.49
CA GLU A 84 -3.88 0.63 -0.42
C GLU A 84 -2.97 -0.43 0.21
N LYS A 85 -1.87 -0.01 0.83
CA LYS A 85 -0.92 -0.92 1.46
C LYS A 85 -1.57 -1.70 2.60
N ILE A 86 -2.44 -1.05 3.35
CA ILE A 86 -3.21 -1.70 4.43
C ILE A 86 -4.12 -2.77 3.85
N LEU A 87 -4.85 -2.45 2.78
CA LEU A 87 -5.72 -3.40 2.09
C LEU A 87 -4.93 -4.62 1.59
N LEU A 88 -3.78 -4.39 0.95
CA LEU A 88 -2.92 -5.45 0.43
C LEU A 88 -2.31 -6.30 1.57
N CYS A 89 -1.89 -5.70 2.68
CA CYS A 89 -1.49 -6.46 3.88
C CYS A 89 -2.64 -7.33 4.39
N ARG A 90 -3.87 -6.80 4.38
CA ARG A 90 -5.02 -7.56 4.86
C ARG A 90 -5.33 -8.75 3.97
N ILE A 91 -5.25 -8.58 2.65
CA ILE A 91 -5.38 -9.67 1.68
C ILE A 91 -4.29 -10.71 1.91
N LEU A 92 -3.05 -10.29 2.18
CA LEU A 92 -1.94 -11.18 2.53
C LEU A 92 -2.26 -12.04 3.77
N ASP A 93 -2.87 -11.45 4.80
CA ASP A 93 -3.20 -12.14 6.06
C ASP A 93 -4.41 -13.08 5.96
N THR A 94 -5.38 -12.77 5.08
CA THR A 94 -6.68 -13.45 5.03
C THR A 94 -6.84 -14.40 3.86
N VAL A 95 -6.18 -14.13 2.73
CA VAL A 95 -6.33 -14.88 1.48
C VAL A 95 -5.17 -15.87 1.34
N PRO A 96 -5.43 -17.17 1.14
CA PRO A 96 -4.38 -18.17 1.03
C PRO A 96 -3.51 -17.93 -0.21
N LEU A 97 -2.24 -18.36 -0.14
CA LEU A 97 -1.23 -18.13 -1.18
C LEU A 97 -1.71 -18.52 -2.59
N VAL A 98 -2.29 -19.71 -2.74
CA VAL A 98 -2.83 -20.21 -4.02
C VAL A 98 -3.84 -19.22 -4.61
N ARG A 99 -4.74 -18.70 -3.77
CA ARG A 99 -5.75 -17.75 -4.22
C ARG A 99 -5.15 -16.38 -4.54
N ARG A 100 -4.17 -15.92 -3.76
CA ARG A 100 -3.42 -14.68 -4.05
C ARG A 100 -2.70 -14.77 -5.39
N LEU A 101 -2.16 -15.96 -5.72
CA LEU A 101 -1.49 -16.22 -6.99
C LEU A 101 -2.47 -16.16 -8.17
N GLU A 102 -3.64 -16.78 -8.04
CA GLU A 102 -4.69 -16.69 -9.06
C GLU A 102 -5.12 -15.25 -9.32
N VAL A 103 -5.35 -14.48 -8.24
CA VAL A 103 -5.71 -13.05 -8.32
C VAL A 103 -4.58 -12.25 -8.97
N PHE A 104 -3.33 -12.49 -8.58
CA PHE A 104 -2.16 -11.82 -9.17
C PHE A 104 -2.04 -12.10 -10.68
N CYS A 105 -2.16 -13.36 -11.09
CA CYS A 105 -2.10 -13.74 -12.49
C CYS A 105 -3.25 -13.12 -13.30
N ALA A 106 -4.48 -13.15 -12.77
CA ALA A 106 -5.64 -12.57 -13.43
C ALA A 106 -5.58 -11.04 -13.52
N LEU A 107 -5.08 -10.38 -12.47
CA LEU A 107 -4.94 -8.92 -12.41
C LEU A 107 -3.91 -8.43 -13.43
N ASN A 108 -2.79 -9.14 -13.55
CA ASN A 108 -1.66 -8.76 -14.40
C ASN A 108 -1.70 -9.38 -15.81
N GLY A 109 -2.72 -10.18 -16.13
CA GLY A 109 -2.86 -10.82 -17.45
C GLY A 109 -1.77 -11.85 -17.74
N VAL A 110 -1.28 -12.54 -16.70
CA VAL A 110 -0.30 -13.63 -16.84
C VAL A 110 -0.95 -14.77 -17.61
N ARG A 111 -0.28 -15.25 -18.66
CA ARG A 111 -0.78 -16.35 -19.48
C ARG A 111 -0.89 -17.63 -18.65
N ALA A 112 -1.89 -18.47 -18.95
CA ALA A 112 -2.17 -19.70 -18.20
C ALA A 112 -0.94 -20.61 -18.05
N ASN A 113 -0.15 -20.77 -19.11
CA ASN A 113 1.07 -21.58 -19.08
C ASN A 113 2.15 -21.02 -18.15
N ILE A 114 2.25 -19.69 -18.01
CA ILE A 114 3.18 -19.04 -17.08
C ILE A 114 2.65 -19.12 -15.65
N ALA A 115 1.33 -18.98 -15.47
CA ALA A 115 0.68 -19.14 -14.18
C ALA A 115 0.83 -20.57 -13.64
N GLU A 116 0.72 -21.60 -14.48
CA GLU A 116 0.96 -23.00 -14.13
C GLU A 116 2.40 -23.24 -13.68
N VAL A 117 3.37 -22.72 -14.43
CA VAL A 117 4.79 -22.81 -14.04
C VAL A 117 5.00 -22.14 -12.68
N LEU A 118 4.52 -20.91 -12.51
CA LEU A 118 4.67 -20.19 -11.25
C LEU A 118 3.96 -20.91 -10.08
N ALA A 119 2.80 -21.52 -10.31
CA ALA A 119 2.09 -22.31 -9.32
C ALA A 119 2.82 -23.60 -8.92
N SER A 120 3.67 -24.13 -9.82
CA SER A 120 4.50 -25.31 -9.55
C SER A 120 5.80 -24.99 -8.81
N GLU A 121 6.19 -23.72 -8.76
CA GLU A 121 7.39 -23.27 -8.04
C GLU A 121 7.23 -23.34 -6.52
N HIS A 122 8.36 -23.28 -5.81
CA HIS A 122 8.36 -23.23 -4.35
C HIS A 122 7.58 -22.00 -3.84
N PRO A 123 6.78 -22.12 -2.75
CA PRO A 123 5.96 -21.01 -2.21
C PRO A 123 6.73 -19.71 -1.99
N ARG A 124 7.99 -19.81 -1.54
CA ARG A 124 8.89 -18.66 -1.39
C ARG A 124 9.11 -17.89 -2.71
N ILE A 125 9.30 -18.60 -3.82
CA ILE A 125 9.47 -17.98 -5.14
C ILE A 125 8.17 -17.32 -5.59
N GLN A 126 7.02 -17.94 -5.31
CA GLN A 126 5.71 -17.34 -5.60
C GLN A 126 5.52 -16.02 -4.84
N GLU A 127 5.87 -15.99 -3.56
CA GLU A 127 5.80 -14.77 -2.75
C GLU A 127 6.80 -13.71 -3.20
N ASP A 128 8.03 -14.11 -3.54
CA ASP A 128 9.06 -13.22 -4.08
C ASP A 128 8.63 -12.62 -5.43
N VAL A 129 7.96 -13.37 -6.30
CA VAL A 129 7.49 -12.87 -7.61
C VAL A 129 6.31 -11.90 -7.48
N MET A 130 5.39 -12.16 -6.55
CA MET A 130 4.24 -11.29 -6.36
C MET A 130 4.54 -10.04 -5.51
N GLU A 131 5.62 -10.08 -4.72
CA GLU A 131 6.09 -9.01 -3.83
C GLU A 131 4.99 -8.36 -2.96
N TRP A 132 3.97 -9.10 -2.52
CA TRP A 132 2.91 -8.55 -1.66
C TRP A 132 3.52 -8.03 -0.34
N PRO A 133 3.07 -6.87 0.18
CA PRO A 133 2.06 -5.93 -0.33
C PRO A 133 2.63 -4.82 -1.24
N ARG A 134 3.89 -4.91 -1.68
CA ARG A 134 4.62 -3.84 -2.39
C ARG A 134 4.47 -3.89 -3.91
N GLY A 135 4.28 -5.07 -4.51
CA GLY A 135 4.32 -5.30 -5.96
C GLY A 135 3.11 -6.05 -6.55
N CYS A 136 1.96 -6.04 -5.87
CA CYS A 136 0.74 -6.76 -6.32
C CYS A 136 0.31 -6.42 -7.75
N LYS A 137 0.58 -5.20 -8.21
CA LYS A 137 0.34 -4.74 -9.57
C LYS A 137 1.69 -4.51 -10.24
N LEU A 138 1.95 -5.24 -11.32
CA LEU A 138 3.08 -4.98 -12.19
C LEU A 138 2.78 -3.71 -13.01
N THR A 139 3.37 -2.59 -12.63
CA THR A 139 3.35 -1.37 -13.44
C THR A 139 4.25 -1.54 -14.67
N ASP A 140 3.73 -1.22 -15.86
CA ASP A 140 4.46 -1.18 -17.14
C ASP A 140 5.09 -2.49 -17.67
N THR A 141 4.70 -3.67 -17.18
CA THR A 141 5.11 -4.93 -17.83
C THR A 141 4.30 -5.21 -19.08
N ARG A 142 4.68 -4.56 -20.19
CA ARG A 142 4.33 -5.00 -21.53
C ARG A 142 4.97 -6.38 -21.73
N ASN A 143 4.16 -7.41 -21.95
CA ASN A 143 4.64 -8.76 -22.22
C ASN A 143 5.70 -8.72 -23.35
N PRO A 144 6.97 -9.10 -23.10
CA PRO A 144 8.02 -9.03 -24.12
C PRO A 144 7.76 -9.97 -25.32
N ASN A 145 6.82 -10.91 -25.20
CA ASN A 145 6.37 -11.76 -26.31
C ASN A 145 5.24 -11.12 -27.15
N GLY A 146 4.98 -9.82 -26.99
CA GLY A 146 4.13 -9.03 -27.87
C GLY A 146 4.89 -8.56 -29.10
N VAL A 147 5.46 -9.49 -29.87
CA VAL A 147 5.87 -9.22 -31.25
C VAL A 147 4.59 -9.28 -32.08
N VAL A 148 4.12 -8.11 -32.51
CA VAL A 148 3.24 -7.95 -33.68
C VAL A 148 4.06 -7.26 -34.74
#